data_AF-A0A7S0ZVR9-F1
#
_entry.id   AF-A0A7S0ZVR9-F1
#
_cell.length_a   1.000
_cell.length_b   1.000
_cell.length_c   1.000
_cell.angle_alpha   90.00
_cell.angle_beta   90.00
_cell.angle_gamma   90.00
#
_symmetry.space_group_name_H-M   'P 1'
#
loop_
_entity.id
_entity.type
_entity.pdbx_description
1 polymer ?
#
loop_
_entity_poly.entity_id
_entity_poly.type
_entity_poly.pdbx_seq_one_letter_code
_entity_poly.pdbx_strand_id
1 'polypeptide(L)'
;NYHVFYELLAGVSDEEREQYSFRKKPHDYKMLQGSHTAIPGHDDGEEWQHSVLPAMDILDPHGDFLGDCLYVLSSVLLCGEVIWDGGSEAKCRNKDTLALLSDMLGVNFESLERALSTRK
;
A
#
# COMPACT_ATOMS: atom_id res chain seq x y z
N ASN A 1 3.35 -8.73 -8.91
CA ASN A 1 2.70 -8.68 -7.58
C ASN A 1 1.22 -9.02 -7.79
N TYR A 2 0.31 -8.77 -6.86
CA TYR A 2 -1.14 -8.93 -7.09
C TYR A 2 -1.73 -7.79 -7.94
N HIS A 3 -2.77 -8.10 -8.72
CA HIS A 3 -3.44 -7.15 -9.65
C HIS A 3 -4.00 -5.91 -8.96
N VAL A 4 -4.59 -6.10 -7.77
CA VAL A 4 -5.18 -5.00 -6.98
C VAL A 4 -4.25 -3.81 -6.78
N PHE A 5 -2.91 -4.01 -6.71
CA PHE A 5 -1.98 -2.88 -6.57
C PHE A 5 -1.84 -2.06 -7.85
N TYR A 6 -1.97 -2.67 -9.03
CA TYR A 6 -1.90 -1.95 -10.31
C TYR A 6 -3.23 -1.27 -10.61
N GLU A 7 -4.33 -2.00 -10.43
CA GLU A 7 -5.70 -1.50 -10.53
C GLU A 7 -5.93 -0.29 -9.62
N LEU A 8 -5.56 -0.42 -8.35
CA LEU A 8 -5.59 0.66 -7.37
C LEU A 8 -4.81 1.89 -7.84
N LEU A 9 -3.54 1.73 -8.19
CA LEU A 9 -2.69 2.88 -8.54
C LEU A 9 -3.15 3.57 -9.83
N ALA A 10 -3.74 2.82 -10.76
CA ALA A 10 -4.34 3.33 -11.99
C ALA A 10 -5.72 3.98 -11.76
N GLY A 11 -6.50 3.47 -10.81
CA GLY A 11 -7.92 3.78 -10.66
C GLY A 11 -8.27 4.78 -9.57
N VAL A 12 -7.41 5.02 -8.57
CA VAL A 12 -7.70 6.02 -7.50
C VAL A 12 -7.58 7.46 -8.00
N SER A 13 -8.45 8.32 -7.46
CA SER A 13 -8.41 9.77 -7.64
C SER A 13 -7.14 10.40 -7.06
N ASP A 14 -6.87 11.66 -7.41
CA ASP A 14 -5.73 12.38 -6.83
C ASP A 14 -5.94 12.67 -5.33
N GLU A 15 -7.19 12.90 -4.91
CA GLU A 15 -7.59 13.10 -3.52
C GLU A 15 -7.35 11.84 -2.68
N GLU A 16 -7.81 10.66 -3.15
CA GLU A 16 -7.54 9.38 -2.48
C GLU A 16 -6.05 9.06 -2.47
N ARG A 17 -5.34 9.35 -3.56
CA ARG A 17 -3.90 9.16 -3.65
C ARG A 17 -3.17 9.95 -2.58
N GLU A 18 -3.58 11.20 -2.32
CA GLU A 18 -3.05 12.00 -1.22
C GLU A 18 -3.45 11.43 0.15
N GLN A 19 -4.74 11.13 0.35
CA GLN A 19 -5.27 10.62 1.61
C GLN A 19 -4.57 9.34 2.09
N TYR A 20 -4.33 8.40 1.18
CA TYR A 20 -3.73 7.10 1.48
C TYR A 20 -2.22 7.05 1.16
N SER A 21 -1.61 8.20 0.81
CA SER A 21 -0.17 8.31 0.52
C SER A 21 0.34 7.36 -0.57
N PHE A 22 -0.46 7.16 -1.63
CA PHE A 22 -0.05 6.39 -2.78
C PHE A 22 0.89 7.18 -3.71
N ARG A 23 1.95 6.53 -4.20
CA ARG A 23 2.81 7.07 -5.26
C ARG A 23 2.11 6.92 -6.60
N LYS A 24 2.50 7.73 -7.60
CA LYS A 24 1.78 7.77 -8.88
C LYS A 24 2.00 6.51 -9.73
N LYS A 25 3.21 5.96 -9.75
CA LYS A 25 3.54 4.88 -10.69
C LYS A 25 3.93 3.60 -9.94
N PRO A 26 3.55 2.41 -10.44
CA PRO A 26 3.94 1.16 -9.81
C PRO A 26 5.46 1.00 -9.64
N HIS A 27 6.27 1.47 -10.61
CA HIS A 27 7.73 1.38 -10.52
C HIS A 27 8.35 2.26 -9.43
N ASP A 28 7.58 3.19 -8.87
CA ASP A 28 8.01 3.97 -7.72
C ASP A 28 8.04 3.11 -6.45
N TYR A 29 7.44 1.91 -6.45
CA TYR A 29 7.48 0.96 -5.33
C TYR A 29 8.41 -0.21 -5.61
N LYS A 30 9.33 -0.48 -4.68
CA LYS A 30 10.29 -1.61 -4.74
C LYS A 30 9.58 -2.96 -4.88
N MET A 31 8.43 -3.13 -4.21
CA MET A 31 7.65 -4.37 -4.24
C MET A 31 6.92 -4.62 -5.57
N LEU A 32 6.76 -3.60 -6.40
CA LEU A 32 6.06 -3.72 -7.69
C LEU A 32 7.03 -3.72 -8.88
N GLN A 33 8.28 -3.30 -8.68
CA GLN A 33 9.34 -3.33 -9.69
C GLN A 33 9.54 -4.75 -10.26
N GLY A 34 9.64 -4.84 -11.58
CA GLY A 34 9.89 -6.11 -12.29
C GLY A 34 8.72 -7.10 -12.30
N SER A 35 7.55 -6.72 -11.79
CA SER A 35 6.41 -7.64 -11.65
C SER A 35 5.14 -7.20 -12.36
N HIS A 36 5.19 -6.10 -13.12
CA HIS A 36 4.11 -5.65 -13.98
C HIS A 36 4.23 -6.30 -15.36
N THR A 37 3.37 -7.28 -15.62
CA THR A 37 3.09 -7.79 -16.97
C THR A 37 1.79 -7.17 -17.43
N ALA A 38 1.89 -6.17 -18.31
CA ALA A 38 0.71 -5.67 -19.01
C ALA A 38 0.06 -6.85 -19.76
N ILE A 39 -1.20 -7.15 -19.42
CA ILE A 39 -1.97 -8.20 -20.08
C ILE A 39 -2.69 -7.56 -21.27
N PRO A 40 -2.49 -8.04 -22.51
CA PRO A 40 -3.18 -7.49 -23.66
C PRO A 40 -4.70 -7.50 -23.47
N GLY A 41 -5.34 -6.34 -23.63
CA GLY A 41 -6.80 -6.19 -23.49
C GLY A 41 -7.29 -6.02 -22.04
N HIS A 42 -6.40 -5.84 -21.07
CA HIS A 42 -6.74 -5.52 -19.69
C HIS A 42 -6.27 -4.10 -19.36
N ASP A 43 -7.20 -3.25 -18.95
CA ASP A 43 -6.93 -1.91 -18.44
C ASP A 43 -7.16 -1.92 -16.93
N ASP A 44 -6.06 -1.75 -16.17
CA ASP A 44 -6.08 -1.77 -14.71
C ASP A 44 -7.03 -0.70 -14.12
N GLY A 45 -7.14 0.45 -14.77
CA GLY A 45 -8.01 1.55 -14.33
C GLY A 45 -9.49 1.26 -14.60
N GLU A 46 -9.81 0.68 -15.76
CA GLU A 46 -11.17 0.22 -16.04
C GLU A 46 -11.60 -0.91 -15.10
N GLU A 47 -10.73 -1.87 -14.79
CA GLU A 47 -11.03 -2.97 -13.87
C GLU A 47 -11.30 -2.44 -12.44
N TRP A 48 -10.52 -1.47 -11.98
CA TRP A 48 -10.77 -0.81 -10.69
C TRP A 48 -12.16 -0.18 -10.65
N GLN A 49 -12.52 0.59 -11.69
CA GLN A 49 -13.77 1.36 -11.73
C GLN A 49 -15.01 0.49 -11.97
N HIS A 50 -14.90 -0.55 -12.79
CA HIS A 50 -16.05 -1.34 -13.25
C HIS A 50 -16.22 -2.69 -12.56
N SER A 51 -15.19 -3.19 -11.89
CA SER A 51 -15.26 -4.47 -11.16
C SER A 51 -14.99 -4.30 -9.68
N VAL A 52 -13.86 -3.68 -9.30
CA VAL A 52 -13.44 -3.63 -7.88
C VAL A 52 -14.35 -2.74 -7.04
N LEU A 53 -14.55 -1.47 -7.45
CA LEU A 53 -15.40 -0.54 -6.69
C LEU A 53 -16.85 -1.04 -6.57
N PRO A 54 -17.53 -1.51 -7.63
CA PRO A 54 -18.88 -2.04 -7.49
C PRO A 54 -18.97 -3.29 -6.61
N ALA A 55 -17.97 -4.17 -6.66
CA ALA A 55 -17.95 -5.35 -5.78
C ALA A 55 -17.80 -4.96 -4.31
N MET A 56 -17.00 -3.94 -4.00
CA MET A 56 -16.84 -3.41 -2.64
C MET A 56 -18.11 -2.71 -2.15
N ASP A 57 -18.78 -1.94 -3.03
CA ASP A 57 -20.08 -1.32 -2.72
C ASP A 57 -21.16 -2.38 -2.42
N ILE A 58 -21.17 -3.50 -3.12
CA ILE A 58 -22.10 -4.62 -2.81
C ILE A 58 -21.81 -5.22 -1.43
N LEU A 59 -20.54 -5.32 -1.04
CA LEU A 59 -20.13 -5.89 0.24
C LEU A 59 -20.46 -4.98 1.41
N ASP A 60 -20.27 -3.67 1.25
CA ASP A 60 -20.51 -2.67 2.30
C ASP A 60 -21.01 -1.33 1.72
N PRO A 61 -22.29 -1.23 1.34
CA PRO A 61 -22.83 -0.06 0.62
C PRO A 61 -22.81 1.26 1.41
N HIS A 62 -22.56 1.19 2.72
CA HIS A 62 -22.70 2.33 3.64
C HIS A 62 -21.52 2.45 4.61
N GLY A 63 -20.49 1.62 4.46
CA GLY A 63 -19.40 1.58 5.42
C GLY A 63 -18.05 1.88 4.80
N ASP A 64 -17.08 1.98 5.70
CA ASP A 64 -15.73 2.42 5.41
C ASP A 64 -14.82 1.25 5.02
N PHE A 65 -15.36 0.07 4.73
CA PHE A 65 -14.58 -1.15 4.48
C PHE A 65 -13.56 -0.99 3.35
N LEU A 66 -13.94 -0.32 2.26
CA LEU A 66 -12.99 -0.01 1.18
C LEU A 66 -11.87 0.89 1.70
N GLY A 67 -12.19 1.95 2.45
CA GLY A 67 -11.20 2.86 3.03
C GLY A 67 -10.22 2.16 3.96
N ASP A 68 -10.72 1.28 4.84
CA ASP A 68 -9.88 0.43 5.70
C ASP A 68 -8.96 -0.48 4.86
N CYS A 69 -9.48 -1.07 3.78
CA CYS A 69 -8.66 -1.85 2.85
C CYS A 69 -7.59 -1.00 2.18
N LEU A 70 -7.88 0.24 1.80
CA LEU A 70 -6.93 1.17 1.19
C LEU A 70 -5.79 1.52 2.15
N TYR A 71 -6.09 1.78 3.43
CA TYR A 71 -5.07 1.98 4.47
C TYR A 71 -4.15 0.75 4.61
N VAL A 72 -4.72 -0.45 4.59
CA VAL A 72 -3.93 -1.70 4.65
C VAL A 72 -3.08 -1.88 3.40
N LEU A 73 -3.62 -1.67 2.20
CA LEU A 73 -2.87 -1.80 0.94
C LEU A 73 -1.72 -0.79 0.85
N SER A 74 -1.95 0.46 1.27
CA SER A 74 -0.88 1.47 1.38
C SER A 74 0.21 1.02 2.36
N SER A 75 -0.18 0.50 3.51
CA SER A 75 0.75 -0.04 4.51
C SER A 75 1.59 -1.18 3.96
N VAL A 76 1.02 -2.08 3.16
CA VAL A 76 1.78 -3.17 2.51
C VAL A 76 2.82 -2.61 1.55
N LEU A 77 2.48 -1.61 0.74
CA LEU A 77 3.43 -0.97 -0.17
C LEU A 77 4.55 -0.24 0.61
N LEU A 78 4.19 0.50 1.66
CA LEU A 78 5.14 1.21 2.53
C LEU A 78 6.10 0.27 3.26
N CYS A 79 5.64 -0.92 3.67
CA CYS A 79 6.51 -1.95 4.27
C CYS A 79 7.72 -2.27 3.37
N GLY A 80 7.50 -2.35 2.05
CA GLY A 80 8.57 -2.59 1.08
C GLY A 80 9.55 -1.43 0.94
N GLU A 81 9.15 -0.23 1.33
CA GLU A 81 9.96 0.98 1.23
C GLU A 81 10.85 1.20 2.45
N VAL A 82 10.56 0.56 3.59
CA VAL A 82 11.39 0.65 4.79
C VAL A 82 12.77 0.04 4.54
N ILE A 83 13.82 0.78 4.86
CA ILE A 83 15.22 0.41 4.69
C ILE A 83 15.81 0.17 6.07
N TRP A 84 16.39 -1.01 6.25
CA TRP A 84 17.05 -1.41 7.48
C TRP A 84 18.56 -1.42 7.29
N ASP A 85 19.29 -0.90 8.27
CA ASP A 85 20.74 -1.05 8.37
C ASP A 85 21.09 -2.31 9.14
N GLY A 86 21.96 -3.13 8.54
CA GLY A 86 22.43 -4.39 9.10
C GLY A 86 23.69 -4.21 9.94
N GLY A 87 23.56 -4.42 11.25
CA GLY A 87 24.65 -4.54 12.21
C GLY A 87 24.33 -5.65 13.23
N SER A 88 24.66 -5.45 14.51
CA SER A 88 24.20 -6.34 15.59
C SER A 88 22.70 -6.26 15.86
N GLU A 89 22.07 -5.14 15.49
CA GLU A 89 20.63 -4.87 15.61
C GLU A 89 20.14 -4.21 14.32
N ALA A 90 18.94 -4.56 13.87
CA ALA A 90 18.31 -3.91 12.73
C ALA A 90 17.85 -2.50 13.13
N LYS A 91 18.38 -1.47 12.47
CA LYS A 91 17.98 -0.07 12.70
C LYS A 91 17.31 0.49 11.45
N CYS A 92 16.15 1.13 11.63
CA CYS A 92 15.45 1.76 10.51
C CYS A 92 16.21 3.01 10.04
N ARG A 93 16.61 3.03 8.77
CA ARG A 93 17.35 4.14 8.16
C ARG A 93 16.41 5.30 7.80
N ASN A 94 15.24 5.01 7.24
CA ASN A 94 14.24 5.99 6.81
C ASN A 94 13.04 6.01 7.77
N LYS A 95 13.22 6.66 8.92
CA LYS A 95 12.18 6.74 9.95
C LYS A 95 10.89 7.40 9.48
N ASP A 96 10.94 8.34 8.54
CA ASP A 96 9.74 9.00 8.01
C ASP A 96 8.81 8.02 7.29
N THR A 97 9.36 7.06 6.54
CA THR A 97 8.57 6.01 5.89
C THR A 97 7.95 5.06 6.91
N LEU A 98 8.69 4.74 7.98
CA LEU A 98 8.19 3.91 9.05
C LEU A 98 7.11 4.63 9.89
N ALA A 99 7.23 5.95 10.07
CA ALA A 99 6.21 6.78 10.71
C ALA A 99 4.92 6.81 9.89
N LEU A 100 5.04 7.05 8.58
CA LEU A 100 3.90 7.00 7.67
C LEU A 100 3.23 5.61 7.68
N LEU A 101 4.01 4.54 7.67
CA LEU A 101 3.48 3.18 7.82
C LEU A 101 2.70 2.99 9.14
N SER A 102 3.22 3.55 10.23
CA SER A 102 2.56 3.52 11.54
C SER A 102 1.22 4.24 11.52
N ASP A 103 1.16 5.40 10.86
CA ASP A 103 -0.04 6.22 10.73
C ASP A 103 -1.10 5.50 9.88
N MET A 104 -0.71 4.94 8.74
CA MET A 104 -1.64 4.18 7.87
C MET A 104 -2.20 2.93 8.55
N LEU A 105 -1.42 2.26 9.41
CA LEU A 105 -1.90 1.11 10.19
C LEU A 105 -2.68 1.50 11.46
N GLY A 106 -2.64 2.77 11.87
CA GLY A 106 -3.22 3.21 13.14
C GLY A 106 -2.55 2.60 14.37
N VAL A 107 -1.26 2.27 14.29
CA VAL A 107 -0.49 1.65 15.39
C VAL A 107 0.55 2.60 15.97
N ASN A 108 1.07 2.26 17.15
CA ASN A 108 2.13 3.03 17.79
C ASN A 108 3.49 2.79 17.11
N PHE A 109 4.19 3.88 16.78
CA PHE A 109 5.48 3.87 16.08
C PHE A 109 6.55 3.03 16.78
N GLU A 110 6.78 3.22 18.08
CA GLU A 110 7.83 2.50 18.81
C GLU A 110 7.55 1.00 18.87
N SER A 111 6.27 0.65 19.00
CA SER A 111 5.83 -0.74 18.99
C SER A 111 6.05 -1.39 17.63
N LEU A 112 5.75 -0.67 16.54
CA LEU A 112 5.98 -1.11 15.17
C LEU A 112 7.48 -1.23 14.85
N GLU A 113 8.29 -0.22 15.16
CA GLU A 113 9.74 -0.22 14.93
C GLU A 113 10.38 -1.42 15.64
N ARG A 114 10.00 -1.67 16.89
CA ARG A 114 10.48 -2.84 17.65
C ARG A 114 10.00 -4.16 17.05
N ALA A 115 8.74 -4.25 16.65
CA ALA A 115 8.18 -5.48 16.08
C ALA A 115 8.84 -5.87 14.75
N LEU A 116 9.27 -4.88 13.95
CA LEU A 116 9.95 -5.12 12.67
C LEU A 116 11.47 -5.29 12.79
N SER A 117 12.09 -4.76 13.86
CA SER A 117 13.54 -4.86 14.09
C SER A 117 13.97 -6.08 14.92
N THR A 118 13.03 -6.72 15.61
CA THR A 118 13.33 -7.85 16.52
C THR A 118 12.40 -9.02 16.26
N ARG A 119 12.92 -10.25 16.43
CA ARG A 119 12.11 -11.47 16.43
C ARG A 119 11.89 -11.90 17.88
N LYS A 120 10.64 -12.15 18.27
CA LYS A 120 10.31 -12.80 19.54
C LYS A 120 10.55 -14.31 19.47
#